data_AF-A0A5D4RXX3-F1
#
_entry.id   AF-A0A5D4RXX3-F1
#
_cell.length_a   1.000
_cell.length_b   1.000
_cell.length_c   1.000
_cell.angle_alpha   90.00
_cell.angle_beta   90.00
_cell.angle_gamma   90.00
#
_symmetry.space_group_name_H-M   'P 1'
#
loop_
_entity.id
_entity.type
_entity.pdbx_description
1 polymer ?
#
loop_
_entity_poly.entity_id
_entity_poly.type
_entity_poly.pdbx_seq_one_letter_code
_entity_poly.pdbx_strand_id
1 'polypeptide(L)'
;MVSLISSLELIDDAFIRKAILCMQEASPSGIGLLLALYRYHMPKALKGLSRPTLVLYGNREGKASRIQRRISRQVSNYQNQQPSFKSLVGGHYAHMSDKRSIGYIRDFLFSSEQVQRSEIR
;
A
#
# COMPACT_ATOMS: atom_id res chain seq x y z
N MET A 1 -20.03 15.62 5.61
CA MET A 1 -20.05 14.14 5.69
C MET A 1 -20.79 13.55 4.51
N VAL A 2 -22.12 13.69 4.41
CA VAL A 2 -22.93 13.23 3.25
C VAL A 2 -22.32 13.66 1.90
N SER A 3 -21.94 14.93 1.78
CA SER A 3 -21.25 15.49 0.60
C SER A 3 -19.99 14.74 0.17
N LEU A 4 -19.19 14.26 1.13
CA LEU A 4 -17.95 13.52 0.86
C LEU A 4 -18.26 12.10 0.37
N ILE A 5 -19.24 11.43 1.01
CA ILE A 5 -19.71 10.10 0.63
C ILE A 5 -20.24 10.12 -0.82
N SER A 6 -21.08 11.10 -1.16
CA SER A 6 -21.58 11.28 -2.53
C SER A 6 -20.47 11.64 -3.53
N SER A 7 -19.48 12.47 -3.15
CA SER A 7 -18.37 12.83 -4.06
C SER A 7 -17.38 11.69 -4.34
N LEU A 8 -17.44 10.61 -3.55
CA LEU A 8 -16.58 9.43 -3.67
C LEU A 8 -17.35 8.19 -4.16
N GLU A 9 -18.63 8.35 -4.57
CA GLU A 9 -19.51 7.28 -5.03
C GLU A 9 -19.64 6.11 -4.03
N LEU A 10 -19.52 6.40 -2.73
CA LEU A 10 -19.57 5.40 -1.66
C LEU A 10 -21.00 5.13 -1.18
N ILE A 11 -21.24 3.89 -0.74
CA ILE A 11 -22.49 3.50 -0.08
C ILE A 11 -22.55 4.17 1.29
N ASP A 12 -23.65 4.88 1.60
CA ASP A 12 -23.82 5.61 2.86
C ASP A 12 -24.28 4.68 4.01
N ASP A 13 -23.37 3.82 4.47
CA ASP A 13 -23.61 2.90 5.59
C ASP A 13 -22.85 3.29 6.88
N ALA A 14 -23.16 2.61 7.99
CA ALA A 14 -22.56 2.87 9.30
C ALA A 14 -21.05 2.58 9.36
N PHE A 15 -20.53 1.68 8.52
CA PHE A 15 -19.11 1.38 8.42
C PHE A 15 -18.37 2.48 7.65
N ILE A 16 -18.90 2.94 6.51
CA ILE A 16 -18.34 4.05 5.72
C ILE A 16 -18.37 5.37 6.50
N ARG A 17 -19.48 5.68 7.18
CA ARG A 17 -19.58 6.85 8.09
C ARG A 17 -18.51 6.80 9.20
N LYS A 18 -18.31 5.64 9.81
CA LYS A 18 -17.27 5.44 10.83
C LYS A 18 -15.85 5.54 10.25
N ALA A 19 -15.60 4.97 9.07
CA ALA A 19 -14.32 5.06 8.40
C ALA A 19 -13.92 6.51 8.08
N ILE A 20 -14.88 7.32 7.62
CA ILE A 20 -14.69 8.76 7.37
C ILE A 20 -14.45 9.53 8.67
N LEU A 21 -15.22 9.26 9.73
CA LEU A 21 -15.00 9.88 11.05
C LEU A 21 -13.66 9.49 11.70
N CYS A 22 -13.08 8.35 11.32
CA CYS A 22 -11.77 7.90 11.78
C CYS A 22 -10.62 8.23 10.80
N MET A 23 -10.87 8.97 9.71
CA MET A 23 -9.80 9.43 8.81
C MET A 23 -8.79 10.27 9.59
N GLN A 24 -7.53 9.82 9.59
CA GLN A 24 -6.41 10.63 10.06
C GLN A 24 -6.08 11.68 9.01
N GLU A 25 -5.57 12.84 9.45
CA GLU A 25 -5.02 13.84 8.55
C GLU A 25 -3.81 13.28 7.76
N ALA A 26 -3.53 13.88 6.60
CA ALA A 26 -2.46 13.47 5.70
C ALA A 26 -1.07 13.83 6.26
N SER A 27 -0.65 13.15 7.32
CA SER A 27 0.64 13.37 7.97
C SER A 27 1.82 13.03 7.04
N PRO A 28 2.87 13.86 6.98
CA PRO A 28 4.15 13.51 6.35
C PRO A 28 4.83 12.26 6.95
N SER A 29 4.45 11.80 8.14
CA SER A 29 4.89 10.53 8.75
C SER A 29 3.90 9.36 8.54
N GLY A 30 2.87 9.53 7.71
CA GLY A 30 1.84 8.53 7.46
C GLY A 30 2.21 7.44 6.43
N ILE A 31 1.42 6.36 6.41
CA ILE A 31 1.57 5.25 5.45
C ILE A 31 1.04 5.67 4.07
N GLY A 32 1.93 5.88 3.11
CA GLY A 32 1.57 6.07 1.70
C GLY A 32 1.08 4.77 1.04
N LEU A 33 -0.18 4.37 1.28
CA LEU A 33 -0.76 3.13 0.76
C LEU A 33 -1.05 3.20 -0.75
N LEU A 34 0.01 3.10 -1.57
CA LEU A 34 -0.02 3.28 -3.04
C LEU A 34 -0.72 2.15 -3.80
N LEU A 35 -2.05 2.15 -3.76
CA LEU A 35 -2.89 1.30 -4.59
C LEU A 35 -2.72 1.64 -6.08
N ALA A 36 -2.81 0.62 -6.94
CA ALA A 36 -2.72 0.72 -8.41
C ALA A 36 -1.38 1.20 -9.02
N LEU A 37 -0.27 1.04 -8.29
CA LEU A 37 1.14 1.30 -8.68
C LEU A 37 1.53 1.07 -10.17
N TYR A 38 0.93 0.05 -10.82
CA TYR A 38 1.20 -0.35 -12.20
C TYR A 38 0.68 0.62 -13.29
N ARG A 39 -0.08 1.66 -12.92
CA ARG A 39 -0.43 2.78 -13.82
C ARG A 39 0.56 3.96 -13.73
N TYR A 40 1.51 3.92 -12.80
CA TYR A 40 2.41 5.04 -12.51
C TYR A 40 3.82 4.84 -13.10
N HIS A 41 4.53 5.93 -13.40
CA HIS A 41 5.91 5.86 -13.89
C HIS A 41 6.88 5.56 -12.73
N MET A 42 6.92 4.30 -12.29
CA MET A 42 7.64 3.80 -11.12
C MET A 42 9.00 4.47 -10.85
N PRO A 43 9.99 4.50 -11.77
CA PRO A 43 11.30 5.12 -11.52
C PRO A 43 11.29 6.61 -11.14
N LYS A 44 10.19 7.34 -11.40
CA LYS A 44 10.02 8.74 -10.99
C LYS A 44 9.38 8.84 -9.60
N ALA A 45 8.37 8.01 -9.31
CA ALA A 45 7.74 7.98 -7.98
C ALA A 45 8.72 7.52 -6.90
N LEU A 46 9.48 6.44 -7.14
CA LEU A 46 10.40 5.89 -6.15
C LEU A 46 11.51 6.89 -5.78
N LYS A 47 12.00 7.68 -6.74
CA LYS A 47 13.00 8.73 -6.50
C LYS A 47 12.52 9.87 -5.61
N GLY A 48 11.21 10.03 -5.41
CA GLY A 48 10.62 11.04 -4.51
C GLY A 48 10.37 10.56 -3.09
N LEU A 49 10.58 9.26 -2.79
CA LEU A 49 10.29 8.68 -1.48
C LEU A 49 11.44 8.95 -0.49
N SER A 50 11.37 10.08 0.21
CA SER A 50 12.33 10.51 1.24
C SER A 50 12.13 9.84 2.61
N ARG A 51 11.23 8.85 2.73
CA ARG A 51 10.84 8.21 4.00
C ARG A 51 10.57 6.71 3.82
N PRO A 52 10.70 5.90 4.88
CA PRO A 52 10.33 4.49 4.87
C PRO A 52 8.92 4.30 4.28
N THR A 53 8.79 3.40 3.31
CA THR A 53 7.53 3.19 2.57
C THR A 53 7.34 1.71 2.30
N LEU A 54 6.09 1.23 2.42
CA LEU A 54 5.67 -0.14 2.11
C LEU A 54 4.83 -0.15 0.83
N VAL A 55 5.19 -1.02 -0.11
CA VAL A 55 4.47 -1.26 -1.36
C VAL A 55 3.87 -2.66 -1.35
N LEU A 56 2.54 -2.73 -1.28
CA LEU A 56 1.77 -3.97 -1.44
C LEU A 56 1.30 -4.11 -2.90
N TYR A 57 1.52 -5.26 -3.53
CA TYR A 57 1.10 -5.51 -4.91
C TYR A 57 0.49 -6.91 -5.10
N GLY A 58 -0.60 -7.01 -5.88
CA GLY A 58 -1.19 -8.30 -6.24
C GLY A 58 -0.36 -9.04 -7.31
N ASN A 59 -0.02 -10.31 -7.05
CA ASN A 59 0.72 -11.20 -7.96
C ASN A 59 0.01 -11.51 -9.29
N ARG A 60 -1.30 -11.21 -9.39
CA ARG A 60 -2.19 -11.55 -10.52
C ARG A 60 -2.44 -13.05 -10.69
N GLU A 61 -2.49 -13.77 -9.58
CA GLU A 61 -3.02 -15.13 -9.51
C GLU A 61 -4.39 -15.25 -10.20
N GLY A 62 -4.67 -16.42 -10.78
CA GLY A 62 -5.85 -16.64 -11.62
C GLY A 62 -5.83 -15.88 -12.97
N LYS A 63 -4.78 -15.13 -13.30
CA LYS A 63 -4.56 -14.55 -14.64
C LYS A 63 -3.43 -15.23 -15.38
N ALA A 64 -3.42 -15.11 -16.72
CA ALA A 64 -2.46 -15.77 -17.60
C ALA A 64 -0.99 -15.56 -17.17
N SER A 65 -0.17 -16.61 -17.27
CA SER A 65 1.20 -16.64 -16.71
C SER A 65 2.15 -15.58 -17.31
N ARG A 66 1.83 -15.00 -18.48
CA ARG A 66 2.54 -13.84 -19.05
C ARG A 66 2.32 -12.56 -18.23
N ILE A 67 1.14 -12.38 -17.65
CA ILE A 67 0.77 -11.21 -16.83
C ILE A 67 1.46 -11.30 -15.47
N GLN A 68 1.39 -12.46 -14.81
CA GLN A 68 2.09 -12.71 -13.54
C GLN A 68 3.59 -12.47 -13.67
N ARG A 69 4.23 -13.12 -14.66
CA ARG A 69 5.68 -12.94 -14.95
C ARG A 69 6.06 -11.50 -15.31
N ARG A 70 5.17 -10.71 -15.93
CA ARG A 70 5.40 -9.28 -16.18
C ARG A 70 5.45 -8.49 -14.86
N ILE A 71 4.52 -8.71 -13.94
CA ILE A 71 4.50 -8.03 -12.64
C ILE A 71 5.72 -8.40 -11.80
N SER A 72 6.06 -9.70 -11.70
CA SER A 72 7.24 -10.13 -10.93
C SER A 72 8.54 -9.49 -11.46
N ARG A 73 8.74 -9.48 -12.79
CA ARG A 73 9.90 -8.81 -13.43
C ARG A 73 9.90 -7.29 -13.25
N GLN A 74 8.74 -6.65 -13.18
CA GLN A 74 8.66 -5.21 -12.93
C GLN A 74 9.01 -4.88 -11.48
N VAL A 75 8.66 -5.74 -10.52
CA VAL A 75 8.97 -5.50 -9.10
C VAL A 75 10.40 -5.91 -8.72
N SER A 76 10.94 -7.00 -9.29
CA SER A 76 12.29 -7.48 -8.98
C SER A 76 13.38 -6.42 -9.18
N ASN A 77 13.19 -5.52 -10.14
CA ASN A 77 14.10 -4.41 -10.43
C ASN A 77 14.23 -3.38 -9.29
N TYR A 78 13.34 -3.44 -8.29
CA TYR A 78 13.30 -2.51 -7.16
C TYR A 78 13.37 -3.23 -5.79
N GLN A 79 13.37 -4.57 -5.74
CA GLN A 79 13.33 -5.33 -4.47
C GLN A 79 14.55 -5.12 -3.57
N ASN A 80 15.68 -4.71 -4.14
CA ASN A 80 16.93 -4.44 -3.41
C ASN A 80 17.12 -2.95 -3.09
N GLN A 81 16.06 -2.15 -3.17
CA GLN A 81 16.05 -0.69 -2.93
C GLN A 81 14.91 -0.35 -1.96
N GLN A 82 14.96 0.80 -1.29
CA GLN A 82 13.74 1.38 -0.74
C GLN A 82 12.85 1.83 -1.92
N PRO A 83 11.52 1.63 -1.87
CA PRO A 83 10.69 1.20 -0.74
C PRO A 83 10.64 -0.33 -0.53
N SER A 84 10.14 -0.78 0.61
CA SER A 84 9.92 -2.21 0.88
C SER A 84 8.77 -2.78 0.04
N PHE A 85 9.02 -3.84 -0.73
CA PHE A 85 7.98 -4.51 -1.54
C PHE A 85 7.49 -5.82 -0.90
N LYS A 86 6.17 -6.03 -0.85
CA LYS A 86 5.55 -7.32 -0.46
C LYS A 86 4.46 -7.73 -1.45
N SER A 87 4.49 -9.01 -1.87
CA SER A 87 3.49 -9.57 -2.77
C SER A 87 2.27 -10.05 -1.99
N LEU A 88 1.09 -9.73 -2.49
CA LEU A 88 -0.19 -10.29 -2.11
C LEU A 88 -0.70 -11.25 -3.18
N VAL A 89 -1.62 -12.13 -2.80
CA VAL A 89 -2.36 -13.03 -3.70
C VAL A 89 -3.54 -12.29 -4.33
N GLY A 90 -3.67 -12.41 -5.65
CA GLY A 90 -4.83 -11.96 -6.41
C GLY A 90 -4.64 -10.66 -7.20
N GLY A 91 -5.75 -9.93 -7.35
CA GLY A 91 -5.95 -8.90 -8.36
C GLY A 91 -5.61 -7.46 -7.94
N HIS A 92 -6.48 -6.51 -8.31
CA HIS A 92 -6.34 -5.10 -7.96
C HIS A 92 -6.62 -4.87 -6.46
N TYR A 93 -7.70 -5.47 -5.96
CA TYR A 93 -8.14 -5.42 -4.56
C TYR A 93 -7.47 -6.48 -3.66
N ALA A 94 -6.27 -6.96 -4.03
CA ALA A 94 -5.54 -7.99 -3.28
C ALA A 94 -5.31 -7.60 -1.79
N HIS A 95 -5.21 -6.30 -1.51
CA HIS A 95 -5.08 -5.73 -0.17
C HIS A 95 -6.33 -5.89 0.73
N MET A 96 -7.50 -6.18 0.13
CA MET A 96 -8.75 -6.48 0.85
C MET A 96 -8.96 -7.99 1.01
N SER A 97 -8.53 -8.80 0.04
CA SER A 97 -8.78 -10.25 0.02
C SER A 97 -7.66 -11.10 0.65
N ASP A 98 -6.40 -10.66 0.58
CA ASP A 98 -5.27 -11.37 1.16
C ASP A 98 -5.10 -10.99 2.64
N LYS A 99 -5.35 -11.94 3.54
CA LYS A 99 -5.23 -11.78 5.00
C LYS A 99 -3.83 -11.32 5.45
N ARG A 100 -2.79 -11.55 4.63
CA ARG A 100 -1.41 -11.09 4.90
C ARG A 100 -1.22 -9.58 4.74
N SER A 101 -2.14 -8.90 4.04
CA SER A 101 -2.15 -7.44 3.85
C SER A 101 -1.97 -6.67 5.17
N ILE A 102 -2.84 -6.96 6.16
CA ILE A 102 -2.79 -6.35 7.49
C ILE A 102 -1.51 -6.74 8.25
N GLY A 103 -1.05 -7.99 8.10
CA GLY A 103 0.21 -8.45 8.69
C GLY A 103 1.41 -7.63 8.20
N TYR A 104 1.56 -7.46 6.89
CA TYR A 104 2.66 -6.68 6.32
C TYR A 104 2.60 -5.18 6.69
N ILE A 105 1.41 -4.60 6.82
CA ILE A 105 1.23 -3.21 7.29
C ILE A 105 1.65 -3.09 8.77
N ARG A 106 1.17 -4.00 9.61
CA ARG A 106 1.50 -4.08 11.05
C ARG A 106 3.01 -4.22 11.25
N ASP A 107 3.62 -5.19 10.60
CA ASP A 107 5.03 -5.53 10.79
C ASP A 107 5.95 -4.38 10.32
N PHE A 108 5.59 -3.69 9.23
CA PHE A 108 6.28 -2.51 8.74
C PHE A 108 6.21 -1.32 9.72
N LEU A 109 5.04 -1.06 10.32
CA LEU A 109 4.89 -0.03 11.36
C LEU A 109 5.79 -0.31 12.56
N PHE A 110 5.65 -1.47 13.20
CA PHE A 110 6.41 -1.78 14.41
C PHE A 110 7.91 -2.01 14.17
N SER A 111 8.33 -2.38 12.95
CA SER A 111 9.76 -2.34 12.58
C SER A 111 10.33 -0.91 12.52
N SER A 112 9.50 0.06 12.15
CA SER A 112 9.92 1.47 12.01
C SER A 112 10.06 2.16 13.37
N GLU A 113 9.21 1.82 14.33
CA GLU A 113 9.28 2.34 15.72
C GLU A 113 10.56 1.92 16.45
N GLN A 114 11.11 0.73 16.15
CA GLN A 114 12.34 0.27 16.80
C GLN A 114 13.57 1.06 16.34
N VAL A 115 13.68 1.39 15.05
CA VAL A 115 14.80 2.17 14.50
C VAL A 115 14.87 3.56 15.14
N GLN A 116 13.74 4.26 15.24
CA GLN A 116 13.69 5.59 15.88
C GLN A 116 14.02 5.55 17.38
N ARG A 117 13.82 4.42 18.07
CA ARG A 117 14.20 4.28 19.49
C ARG A 117 15.68 3.93 19.70
N SER A 118 16.36 3.39 18.68
CA SER A 118 17.82 3.16 18.73
C SER A 118 18.65 4.42 18.44
N GLU A 119 18.08 5.43 17.79
CA GLU A 119 18.77 6.70 17.45
C GLU A 119 18.68 7.78 18.56
N ILE A 120 18.07 7.45 19.71
CA ILE A 120 17.86 8.36 20.85
C ILE A 120 18.50 7.74 22.12
N ARG A 121 19.73 7.25 21.99
CA ARG A 121 20.57 6.68 23.06
C ARG A 121 22.04 6.97 22.82
#